data_AF-A0A3C0AA62-F1
#
_entry.id   AF-A0A3C0AA62-F1
#
_cell.length_a   1.000
_cell.length_b   1.000
_cell.length_c   1.000
_cell.angle_alpha   90.00
_cell.angle_beta   90.00
_cell.angle_gamma   90.00
#
_symmetry.space_group_name_H-M   'P 1'
#
loop_
_entity.id
_entity.type
_entity.pdbx_description
1 polymer ?
#
loop_
_entity_poly.entity_id
_entity_poly.type
_entity_poly.pdbx_seq_one_letter_code
_entity_poly.pdbx_strand_id
1 'polypeptide(L)' 'MVYAGLVEEAETMFIATKDARVLHCEIEEAALLSNAGKGVKGIKLEKGDQVMGALQ' A
#
# COMPACT_ATOMS: atom_id res chain seq x y z
N MET A 1 -9.84 4.86 3.96
CA MET A 1 -10.07 3.51 3.43
C MET A 1 -9.10 2.55 4.07
N VAL A 2 -9.51 1.30 4.33
CA VAL A 2 -8.64 0.23 4.84
C VAL A 2 -8.74 -0.93 3.87
N TYR A 3 -7.61 -1.46 3.41
CA TYR A 3 -7.49 -2.68 2.62
C TYR A 3 -6.80 -3.74 3.48
N ALA A 4 -7.29 -4.98 3.41
CA ALA A 4 -6.64 -6.14 3.99
C ALA A 4 -6.86 -7.32 3.04
N GLY A 5 -5.80 -8.03 2.71
CA GLY A 5 -5.82 -9.21 1.86
C GLY A 5 -4.69 -10.15 2.24
N LEU A 6 -4.92 -11.45 2.10
CA LEU A 6 -3.87 -12.46 2.24
C LEU A 6 -3.05 -12.49 0.95
N VAL A 7 -1.74 -12.32 1.04
CA VAL A 7 -0.82 -12.45 -0.10
C VAL A 7 -0.43 -13.93 -0.21
N GLU A 8 -0.76 -14.60 -1.31
CA GLU A 8 -0.38 -16.00 -1.56
C GLU A 8 0.67 -16.12 -2.67
N GLU A 9 0.30 -15.73 -3.90
CA GLU A 9 1.17 -15.86 -5.09
C GLU A 9 1.57 -14.50 -5.70
N ALA A 10 1.02 -13.40 -5.18
CA ALA A 10 1.29 -12.07 -5.72
C ALA A 10 2.69 -11.58 -5.31
N GLU A 11 3.47 -11.12 -6.28
CA GLU A 11 4.81 -10.56 -6.06
C GLU A 11 4.79 -9.03 -5.90
N THR A 12 3.76 -8.38 -6.45
CA THR A 12 3.66 -6.92 -6.52
C THR A 12 2.29 -6.43 -6.11
N MET A 13 2.19 -5.15 -5.78
CA MET A 13 0.92 -4.51 -5.45
C MET A 13 0.81 -3.10 -6.02
N PHE A 14 -0.44 -2.68 -6.21
CA PHE A 14 -0.84 -1.34 -6.58
C PHE A 14 -1.45 -0.59 -5.40
N ILE A 15 -1.14 0.70 -5.28
CA ILE A 15 -1.81 1.64 -4.38
C ILE A 15 -2.29 2.84 -5.21
N ALA A 16 -3.59 3.12 -5.18
CA ALA A 16 -4.21 4.20 -5.93
C ALA A 16 -4.71 5.32 -5.00
N THR A 17 -4.58 6.57 -5.44
CA THR A 17 -5.01 7.75 -4.68
C THR A 17 -6.12 8.52 -5.40
N LYS A 18 -6.74 9.48 -4.68
CA LYS A 18 -7.83 10.31 -5.18
C LYS A 18 -7.37 11.19 -6.33
N ASP A 19 -6.12 11.63 -6.29
CA ASP A 19 -5.52 12.50 -7.31
C ASP A 19 -4.92 11.71 -8.48
N ALA A 20 -5.46 10.52 -8.78
CA ALA A 20 -5.09 9.65 -9.90
C ALA A 20 -3.61 9.23 -9.92
N ARG A 21 -2.97 9.14 -8.75
CA ARG A 21 -1.61 8.58 -8.63
C ARG A 21 -1.69 7.10 -8.33
N VAL A 22 -0.83 6.33 -8.98
CA VAL A 22 -0.68 4.89 -8.76
C VAL A 22 0.78 4.60 -8.44
N LEU A 23 1.01 3.91 -7.32
CA LEU A 23 2.28 3.25 -7.03
C LEU A 23 2.13 1.78 -7.37
N HIS A 24 3.10 1.23 -8.10
CA HIS A 24 3.31 -0.20 -8.29
C HIS A 24 4.65 -0.55 -7.65
N CYS A 25 4.67 -1.48 -6.71
CA CYS A 25 5.88 -1.88 -6.00
C CYS A 25 5.89 -3.38 -5.71
N GLU A 26 7.08 -3.93 -5.52
CA GLU A 26 7.23 -5.29 -5.01
C GLU A 26 6.73 -5.36 -3.56
N ILE A 27 6.04 -6.43 -3.21
CA ILE A 27 5.52 -6.62 -1.85
C ILE A 27 6.67 -6.78 -0.85
N GLU A 28 7.79 -7.36 -1.28
CA GLU A 28 8.99 -7.56 -0.46
C GLU A 28 9.68 -6.26 -0.04
N GLU A 29 9.44 -5.14 -0.73
CA GLU A 29 9.93 -3.81 -0.31
C GLU A 29 9.25 -3.31 0.97
N ALA A 30 8.06 -3.81 1.30
CA ALA A 30 7.36 -3.46 2.53
C ALA A 30 8.05 -4.14 3.72
N ALA A 31 8.49 -3.35 4.70
CA ALA A 31 9.17 -3.91 5.87
C ALA A 31 8.24 -4.83 6.67
N LEU A 32 8.70 -6.07 6.90
CA LEU A 32 8.04 -7.03 7.77
C LEU A 32 8.09 -6.52 9.22
N LEU A 33 6.91 -6.39 9.84
CA LEU A 33 6.78 -6.00 11.23
C LEU A 33 6.62 -7.25 12.10
N SER A 34 7.57 -7.49 13.00
CA SER A 34 7.57 -8.65 13.90
C SER A 34 6.55 -8.56 15.04
N ASN A 35 6.06 -7.36 15.34
CA ASN A 35 5.12 -7.06 16.41
C ASN A 35 4.04 -6.09 15.92
N ALA A 36 2.98 -5.90 16.72
CA ALA A 36 1.96 -4.88 16.46
C ALA A 36 2.61 -3.49 16.30
N GLY A 37 2.52 -2.94 15.08
CA GLY A 37 3.11 -1.66 14.70
C GLY A 37 2.10 -0.78 13.97
N LYS A 38 2.50 0.45 13.65
CA LYS A 38 1.67 1.42 12.91
C LYS A 38 1.71 1.23 11.39
N GLY A 39 2.34 0.17 10.90
CA GLY A 39 2.65 -0.02 9.48
C GLY A 39 3.86 0.79 9.02
N VAL A 40 4.16 0.66 7.73
CA VAL A 40 5.15 1.47 7.01
C VAL A 40 4.47 2.36 5.98
N LYS A 41 5.17 3.39 5.51
CA LYS A 41 4.64 4.29 4.49
C LYS A 41 4.73 3.61 3.11
N GLY A 42 3.59 3.30 2.50
CA GLY A 42 3.53 2.82 1.12
C GLY A 42 3.66 3.96 0.10
N ILE A 43 2.74 4.93 0.11
CA ILE A 43 2.75 6.08 -0.81
C ILE A 43 2.79 7.41 -0.06
N LYS A 44 3.59 8.37 -0.56
CA LYS A 44 3.59 9.75 -0.08
C LYS A 44 2.42 10.52 -0.71
N LEU A 45 1.50 10.98 0.12
CA LEU A 45 0.35 11.79 -0.28
C LEU A 45 0.69 13.29 -0.29
N GLU A 46 0.09 14.01 -1.23
CA GLU A 46 0.08 15.47 -1.23
C GLU A 46 -1.08 16.01 -0.38
N LYS A 47 -1.07 17.31 -0.08
CA LYS A 47 -2.12 17.93 0.74
C LYS A 47 -3.48 17.80 0.05
N GLY A 48 -4.40 17.11 0.71
CA GLY A 48 -5.77 16.89 0.20
C GLY A 48 -5.97 15.59 -0.57
N ASP A 49 -4.87 14.87 -0.86
CA ASP A 49 -4.91 13.53 -1.45
C ASP A 49 -5.20 12.47 -0.37
N GLN A 50 -5.73 11.33 -0.79
CA GLN A 50 -5.99 10.18 0.07
C GLN A 50 -5.92 8.88 -0.71
N VAL A 51 -5.55 7.80 -0.04
CA VAL A 51 -5.59 6.46 -0.63
C VAL A 51 -7.04 6.03 -0.86
N MET A 52 -7.31 5.58 -2.09
CA MET A 52 -8.61 5.13 -2.59
C MET A 52 -8.67 3.63 -2.84
N GLY A 53 -7.55 2.91 -2.71
CA GLY A 53 -7.53 1.46 -2.81
C GLY A 53 -6.13 0.90 -2.91
N ALA A 54 -6.02 -0.39 -2.64
CA ALA A 54 -4.86 -1.19 -2.95
C ALA A 54 -5.32 -2.55 -3.50
N LEU A 55 -4.48 -3.17 -4.35
CA LEU A 55 -4.71 -4.49 -4.92
C LEU A 55 -3.34 -5.15 -5.14
N GLN A 56 -3.27 -6.46 -4.99
CA GLN A 56 -2.10 -7.29 -5.31
C GLN A 56 -2.44 -8.24 -6.46
#